data_AF-A0A815QNG1-F1
#
_entry.id   AF-A0A815QNG1-F1
#
_cell.length_a   1.000
_cell.length_b   1.000
_cell.length_c   1.000
_cell.angle_alpha   90.00
_cell.angle_beta   90.00
_cell.angle_gamma   90.00
#
_symmetry.space_group_name_H-M   'P 1'
#
loop_
_entity.id
_entity.type
_entity.pdbx_description
1 polymer ?
#
loop_
_entity_poly.entity_id
_entity_poly.type
_entity_poly.pdbx_seq_one_letter_code
_entity_poly.pdbx_strand_id
1 'polypeptide(L)'
;MGYEPILGAATNCEIGLIKNAQDDYGQAIFFYDKALETAETLPVTDPWFTNVYKSYKQNENSNKERTFPDEFNQQLDQKVYEWFATQRSKNIPTAGPLTHEQAGQIRQQLDPTNDDDFKASNG
;
A
#
# COMPACT_ATOMS: atom_id res chain seq x y z
N MET A 1 -36.27 -4.32 0.12
CA MET A 1 -35.22 -3.51 0.78
C MET A 1 -33.97 -4.35 0.77
N GLY A 2 -32.87 -4.08 0.07
CA GLY A 2 -32.50 -3.04 -0.88
C GLY A 2 -31.03 -3.34 -1.18
N TYR A 3 -30.69 -3.84 -2.37
CA TYR A 3 -29.33 -4.26 -2.73
C TYR A 3 -28.37 -3.08 -2.99
N GLU A 4 -28.86 -1.84 -2.88
CA GLU A 4 -28.12 -0.62 -3.22
C GLU A 4 -26.86 -0.36 -2.39
N PRO A 5 -26.83 -0.57 -1.05
CA PRO A 5 -25.62 -0.32 -0.28
C PRO A 5 -24.53 -1.40 -0.48
N ILE A 6 -24.92 -2.65 -0.81
CA ILE A 6 -23.97 -3.71 -1.17
C ILE A 6 -23.26 -3.38 -2.48
N LEU A 7 -24.03 -2.96 -3.49
CA LEU A 7 -23.48 -2.54 -4.77
C LEU A 7 -22.55 -1.32 -4.59
N GLY A 8 -22.95 -0.35 -3.75
CA GLY A 8 -22.12 0.81 -3.43
C GLY A 8 -20.77 0.46 -2.79
N ALA A 9 -20.75 -0.47 -1.83
CA ALA A 9 -19.51 -0.93 -1.21
C ALA A 9 -18.59 -1.64 -2.23
N ALA A 10 -19.14 -2.52 -3.05
CA ALA A 10 -18.39 -3.23 -4.09
C ALA A 10 -17.80 -2.27 -5.14
N THR A 11 -18.59 -1.31 -5.62
CA THR A 11 -18.14 -0.30 -6.58
C THR A 11 -17.04 0.59 -5.99
N ASN A 12 -17.16 1.00 -4.73
CA ASN A 12 -16.10 1.78 -4.07
C ASN A 12 -14.79 0.97 -3.94
N CYS A 13 -14.87 -0.34 -3.65
CA CYS A 13 -13.69 -1.22 -3.66
C CYS A 13 -13.04 -1.30 -5.04
N GLU A 14 -13.82 -1.48 -6.11
CA GLU A 14 -13.31 -1.52 -7.49
C GLU A 14 -12.64 -0.20 -7.89
N ILE A 15 -13.22 0.94 -7.51
CA ILE A 15 -12.62 2.25 -7.76
C ILE A 15 -11.33 2.40 -6.96
N GLY A 16 -11.30 1.98 -5.69
CA GLY A 16 -10.09 1.98 -4.87
C GLY A 16 -8.95 1.18 -5.51
N LEU A 17 -9.25 0.02 -6.09
CA LEU A 17 -8.29 -0.81 -6.82
C LEU A 17 -7.77 -0.10 -8.09
N ILE A 18 -8.65 0.53 -8.86
CA ILE A 18 -8.27 1.31 -10.06
C ILE A 18 -7.36 2.47 -9.66
N LYS A 19 -7.69 3.21 -8.59
CA LYS A 19 -6.89 4.34 -8.10
C LYS A 19 -5.53 3.91 -7.57
N ASN A 20 -5.48 2.76 -6.89
CA ASN A 20 -4.23 2.16 -6.46
C ASN A 20 -3.34 1.78 -7.66
N ALA A 21 -3.93 1.21 -8.71
CA ALA A 21 -3.23 0.90 -9.96
C ALA A 21 -2.79 2.15 -10.76
N GLN A 22 -3.32 3.33 -10.41
CA GLN A 22 -2.94 4.63 -10.97
C GLN A 22 -1.93 5.39 -10.09
N ASP A 23 -1.39 4.76 -9.04
CA ASP A 23 -0.53 5.38 -8.02
C ASP A 23 -1.14 6.59 -7.30
N ASP A 24 -2.46 6.76 -7.38
CA ASP A 24 -3.21 7.77 -6.65
C ASP A 24 -3.70 7.20 -5.32
N TYR A 25 -2.75 6.96 -4.43
CA TYR A 25 -3.01 6.34 -3.12
C TYR A 25 -3.95 7.19 -2.25
N GLY A 26 -3.95 8.51 -2.43
CA GLY A 26 -4.85 9.42 -1.69
C GLY A 26 -6.32 9.16 -2.04
N GLN A 27 -6.64 9.05 -3.33
CA GLN A 27 -7.98 8.67 -3.75
C GLN A 27 -8.28 7.20 -3.46
N ALA A 28 -7.31 6.30 -3.56
CA ALA A 28 -7.50 4.87 -3.26
C ALA A 28 -7.98 4.67 -1.81
N ILE A 29 -7.28 5.28 -0.85
CA ILE A 29 -7.64 5.24 0.58
C ILE A 29 -9.05 5.81 0.80
N PHE A 30 -9.37 6.96 0.21
CA PHE A 30 -10.68 7.57 0.33
C PHE A 30 -11.83 6.63 -0.11
N PHE A 31 -11.66 5.93 -1.22
CA PHE A 31 -12.68 5.00 -1.70
C PHE A 31 -12.76 3.72 -0.86
N TYR A 32 -11.64 3.24 -0.32
CA TYR A 32 -11.65 2.13 0.63
C TYR A 32 -12.37 2.48 1.94
N ASP A 33 -12.12 3.67 2.50
CA ASP A 33 -12.81 4.14 3.70
C ASP A 33 -14.32 4.27 3.48
N LYS A 34 -14.72 4.78 2.30
CA LYS A 34 -16.13 4.88 1.93
C LYS A 34 -16.79 3.51 1.74
N ALA A 35 -16.05 2.53 1.19
CA ALA A 35 -16.51 1.16 1.08
C ALA A 35 -16.71 0.54 2.47
N LEU A 36 -15.79 0.79 3.40
CA LEU A 36 -15.85 0.33 4.79
C LEU A 36 -17.03 0.96 5.55
N GLU A 37 -17.21 2.27 5.46
CA GLU A 37 -18.34 2.97 6.07
C GLU A 37 -19.68 2.40 5.58
N THR A 38 -19.82 2.19 4.27
CA THR A 38 -21.03 1.59 3.68
C THR A 38 -21.22 0.15 4.16
N ALA A 39 -20.13 -0.63 4.19
CA ALA A 39 -20.10 -1.99 4.69
C ALA A 39 -20.52 -2.12 6.16
N GLU A 40 -20.11 -1.19 7.01
CA GLU A 40 -20.45 -1.16 8.44
C GLU A 40 -21.93 -0.85 8.69
N THR A 41 -22.58 -0.14 7.77
CA THR A 41 -24.04 0.11 7.84
C THR A 41 -24.89 -1.07 7.37
N LEU A 42 -24.28 -2.06 6.70
CA LEU A 42 -25.00 -3.25 6.27
C LEU A 42 -25.27 -4.18 7.46
N PRO A 43 -26.48 -4.76 7.55
CA PRO A 43 -26.73 -5.79 8.54
C PRO A 43 -25.80 -6.98 8.28
N VAL A 44 -25.02 -7.35 9.29
CA VAL A 44 -23.98 -8.41 9.30
C VAL A 44 -24.54 -9.80 8.92
N THR A 45 -25.84 -9.92 8.66
CA THR A 45 -26.53 -11.15 8.30
C THR A 45 -26.39 -11.57 6.84
N ASP A 46 -25.85 -10.73 5.94
CA ASP A 46 -25.66 -11.16 4.54
C ASP A 46 -24.44 -12.11 4.42
N PRO A 47 -24.64 -13.36 3.95
CA PRO A 47 -23.56 -14.33 3.80
C PRO A 47 -22.43 -13.86 2.87
N TRP A 48 -22.74 -13.06 1.85
CA TRP A 48 -21.73 -12.51 0.94
C TRP A 48 -20.82 -11.52 1.68
N PHE A 49 -21.40 -10.61 2.46
CA PHE A 49 -20.63 -9.65 3.26
C PHE A 49 -19.75 -10.35 4.28
N THR A 50 -20.31 -11.36 4.96
CA THR A 50 -19.57 -12.19 5.93
C THR A 50 -18.38 -12.88 5.27
N ASN A 51 -18.54 -13.39 4.05
CA ASN A 51 -17.48 -14.08 3.33
C ASN A 51 -16.40 -13.11 2.82
N VAL A 52 -16.77 -11.98 2.23
CA VAL A 52 -15.81 -10.96 1.76
C VAL A 52 -15.02 -10.37 2.92
N TYR A 53 -15.69 -9.99 4.00
CA TYR A 53 -15.03 -9.47 5.21
C TYR A 53 -14.11 -10.52 5.87
N LYS A 54 -14.55 -11.78 5.93
CA LYS A 54 -13.68 -12.88 6.39
C LYS A 54 -12.50 -13.09 5.46
N SER A 55 -12.66 -13.10 4.14
CA SER A 55 -11.57 -13.23 3.17
C SER A 55 -10.60 -12.06 3.25
N TYR A 56 -11.06 -10.84 3.49
CA TYR A 56 -10.20 -9.68 3.74
C TYR A 56 -9.37 -9.85 5.03
N LYS A 57 -10.01 -10.27 6.14
CA LYS A 57 -9.33 -10.57 7.40
C LYS A 57 -8.42 -11.81 7.37
N GLN A 58 -8.76 -12.79 6.54
CA GLN A 58 -8.04 -14.06 6.38
C GLN A 58 -7.00 -14.00 5.26
N ASN A 59 -6.98 -12.95 4.44
CA ASN A 59 -5.90 -12.71 3.51
C ASN A 59 -4.62 -12.49 4.33
N GLU A 60 -3.84 -13.56 4.50
CA GLU A 60 -2.58 -13.56 5.23
C GLU A 60 -1.54 -12.61 4.63
N ASN A 61 -1.81 -11.97 3.49
CA ASN A 61 -0.89 -11.06 2.81
C ASN A 61 -1.24 -9.57 2.99
N SER A 62 -2.30 -9.23 3.74
CA SER A 62 -2.68 -7.81 3.95
C SER A 62 -1.79 -7.07 4.95
N ASN A 63 -0.97 -7.79 5.72
CA ASN A 63 -0.06 -7.23 6.73
C ASN A 63 1.23 -8.03 6.91
N LYS A 64 1.58 -8.92 5.98
CA LYS A 64 2.95 -9.47 5.94
C LYS A 64 3.82 -8.41 5.28
N GLU A 65 4.26 -7.42 6.07
CA GLU A 65 5.45 -6.65 5.74
C GLU A 65 6.52 -7.66 5.34
N ARG A 66 7.17 -7.45 4.18
CA ARG A 66 8.30 -8.28 3.80
C ARG A 66 9.37 -8.07 4.87
N THR A 67 9.46 -9.01 5.80
CA THR A 67 10.52 -9.00 6.80
C THR A 67 11.81 -9.35 6.07
N PHE A 68 12.69 -8.37 5.91
CA PHE A 68 14.03 -8.61 5.41
C PHE A 68 14.82 -9.28 6.55
N PRO A 69 15.23 -10.55 6.43
CA PRO A 69 16.05 -11.18 7.48
C PRO A 69 17.46 -10.58 7.57
N ASP A 70 17.86 -9.84 6.54
CA ASP A 70 19.17 -9.21 6.42
C ASP A 70 19.18 -7.80 7.03
N GLU A 71 20.09 -7.59 7.99
CA GLU A 71 20.25 -6.34 8.75
C GLU A 71 20.62 -5.17 7.83
N PHE A 72 21.37 -5.43 6.76
CA PHE A 72 21.69 -4.41 5.78
C PHE A 72 20.44 -3.90 5.07
N ASN A 73 19.59 -4.80 4.58
CA ASN A 73 18.36 -4.43 3.88
C ASN A 73 17.36 -3.71 4.81
N GLN A 74 17.32 -4.07 6.10
CA GLN A 74 16.55 -3.32 7.10
C GLN A 74 17.08 -1.89 7.27
N GLN A 75 18.40 -1.70 7.35
CA GLN A 75 19.00 -0.36 7.45
C GLN A 75 18.77 0.48 6.19
N LEU A 76 18.87 -0.14 5.00
CA LEU A 76 18.58 0.51 3.74
C LEU A 76 17.11 0.96 3.67
N ASP A 77 16.17 0.06 3.99
CA ASP A 77 14.73 0.34 4.01
C ASP A 77 14.39 1.49 4.97
N GLN A 78 14.94 1.44 6.18
CA GLN A 78 14.78 2.50 7.19
C GLN A 78 15.29 3.86 6.69
N LYS A 79 16.46 3.89 6.02
CA LYS A 79 17.03 5.14 5.47
C LYS A 79 16.22 5.70 4.32
N VAL A 80 15.68 4.84 3.45
CA VAL A 80 14.79 5.23 2.36
C VAL A 80 13.48 5.79 2.91
N TYR A 81 12.91 5.15 3.94
CA TYR A 81 11.71 5.63 4.61
C TYR A 81 11.91 6.99 5.28
N GLU A 82 13.02 7.19 6.02
CA GLU A 82 13.39 8.47 6.62
C GLU A 82 13.44 9.59 5.56
N TRP A 83 14.13 9.34 4.45
CA TRP A 83 14.18 10.29 3.34
C TRP A 83 12.78 10.58 2.79
N PHE A 84 11.98 9.56 2.50
CA PHE A 84 10.64 9.72 1.94
C PHE A 84 9.75 10.55 2.87
N ALA A 85 9.78 10.27 4.18
CA ALA A 85 9.06 11.04 5.19
C ALA A 85 9.49 12.52 5.19
N THR A 86 10.78 12.82 4.97
CA THR A 86 11.24 14.22 4.82
C THR A 86 10.77 14.91 3.53
N GLN A 87 10.61 14.17 2.44
CA GLN A 87 10.07 14.73 1.19
C GLN A 87 8.57 15.04 1.35
N ARG A 88 7.83 14.12 1.98
CA ARG A 88 6.41 14.29 2.30
C ARG A 88 6.16 15.47 3.23
N SER A 89 6.99 15.66 4.26
CA SER A 89 6.85 16.81 5.18
C SER A 89 7.13 18.16 4.49
N LYS A 90 7.85 18.16 3.37
CA LYS A 90 8.11 19.33 2.53
C LYS A 90 7.07 19.53 1.41
N ASN A 91 6.02 18.69 1.35
CA ASN A 91 5.05 18.65 0.25
C ASN A 91 5.70 18.45 -1.13
N ILE A 92 6.83 17.75 -1.20
CA ILE A 92 7.49 17.42 -2.47
C ILE A 92 6.84 16.13 -3.02
N PRO A 93 6.31 16.14 -4.25
CA PRO A 93 5.79 14.93 -4.87
C PRO A 93 6.90 13.90 -5.09
N THR A 94 6.82 12.75 -4.43
CA THR A 94 7.74 11.62 -4.61
C THR A 94 7.08 10.53 -5.43
N ALA A 95 7.52 10.38 -6.68
CA ALA A 95 7.11 9.31 -7.58
C ALA A 95 7.95 8.04 -7.34
N GLY A 96 7.39 6.85 -7.63
CA GLY A 96 8.08 5.55 -7.50
C GLY A 96 9.51 5.51 -8.09
N PRO A 97 9.75 6.05 -9.31
CA PRO A 97 11.09 6.09 -9.91
C PRO A 97 12.11 6.91 -9.10
N LEU A 98 11.69 8.00 -8.45
CA LEU A 98 12.58 8.83 -7.62
C LEU A 98 12.95 8.11 -6.32
N THR A 99 12.00 7.39 -5.73
CA THR A 99 12.27 6.55 -4.54
C THR A 99 13.25 5.43 -4.89
N HIS A 100 13.12 4.85 -6.08
CA HIS A 100 14.06 3.83 -6.58
C HIS A 100 15.47 4.39 -6.77
N GLU A 101 15.61 5.55 -7.43
CA GLU A 101 16.91 6.22 -7.61
C GLU A 101 17.55 6.54 -6.25
N GLN A 102 16.77 7.07 -5.31
CA GLN A 102 17.27 7.39 -3.98
C GLN A 102 17.69 6.14 -3.20
N ALA A 103 16.96 5.03 -3.31
CA ALA A 103 17.35 3.77 -2.69
C ALA A 103 18.71 3.28 -3.23
N GLY A 104 18.97 3.44 -4.52
CA GLY A 104 20.28 3.17 -5.12
C GLY A 104 21.40 4.05 -4.55
N GLN A 105 21.16 5.36 -4.42
CA GLN A 105 22.14 6.28 -3.84
C GLN A 105 22.46 5.97 -2.37
N ILE A 106 21.44 5.64 -1.57
CA ILE A 106 21.60 5.28 -0.16
C ILE A 106 22.37 3.94 -0.05
N ARG A 107 22.08 2.96 -0.92
CA ARG A 107 22.84 1.70 -0.99
C ARG A 107 24.33 1.96 -1.24
N GLN A 108 24.65 2.80 -2.24
CA GLN A 108 26.04 3.16 -2.57
C GLN A 108 26.75 3.87 -1.40
N GLN A 109 26.04 4.68 -0.62
CA GLN A 109 26.60 5.32 0.57
C GLN A 109 26.86 4.34 1.71
N LEU A 110 26.01 3.32 1.87
CA LEU A 110 26.11 2.32 2.93
C LEU A 110 27.15 1.22 2.62
N ASP A 111 27.28 0.83 1.36
CA ASP A 111 28.24 -0.20 0.92
C ASP A 111 28.76 0.10 -0.51
N PRO A 112 29.78 0.96 -0.64
CA PRO A 112 30.33 1.38 -1.93
C PRO A 112 31.14 0.29 -2.64
N THR A 113 31.38 -0.85 -2.00
CA THR A 113 32.22 -1.95 -2.52
C THR A 113 31.44 -3.10 -3.14
N ASN A 114 30.13 -3.09 -2.99
CA ASN A 114 29.26 -4.20 -3.36
C ASN A 114 28.33 -3.76 -4.49
N ASP A 115 28.77 -4.03 -5.71
CA ASP A 115 28.10 -3.68 -6.97
C ASP A 115 27.23 -4.85 -7.46
N ASP A 116 26.60 -5.57 -6.54
CA ASP A 116 25.62 -6.59 -6.90
C ASP A 116 24.33 -5.92 -7.36
N ASP A 117 23.75 -6.45 -8.44
CA ASP A 117 22.49 -6.09 -9.12
C ASP A 117 21.36 -5.76 -8.12
N PHE A 118 21.37 -4.56 -7.53
CA PHE A 118 20.35 -4.12 -6.59
C PHE A 118 19.05 -3.90 -7.37
N LYS A 119 18.21 -4.93 -7.38
CA LYS A 119 16.87 -4.87 -7.97
C LYS A 119 15.88 -4.35 -6.95
N ALA A 120 15.88 -3.04 -6.72
CA ALA A 120 14.71 -2.42 -6.10
C ALA A 120 13.49 -2.63 -7.01
N SER A 121 12.41 -3.16 -6.45
CA SER A 121 11.16 -3.39 -7.19
C SER A 121 10.62 -2.07 -7.75
N ASN A 122 9.95 -2.11 -8.90
CA ASN A 122 9.46 -0.90 -9.59
C ASN A 122 8.27 -0.20 -8.93
N GLY A 123 7.85 -0.63 -7.73
CA GLY A 123 6.58 -0.20 -7.12
C GLY A 123 5.40 -0.82 -7.84
#